data_AF-A0A0M2PTL6-F1
#
_entry.id   AF-A0A0M2PTL6-F1
#
_cell.length_a   1.000
_cell.length_b   1.000
_cell.length_c   1.000
_cell.angle_alpha   90.00
_cell.angle_beta   90.00
_cell.angle_gamma   90.00
#
_symmetry.space_group_name_H-M   'P 1'
#
loop_
_entity.id
_entity.type
_entity.pdbx_description
1 polymer ?
#
loop_
_entity_poly.entity_id
_entity_poly.type
_entity_poly.pdbx_seq_one_letter_code
_entity_poly.pdbx_strand_id
1 'polypeptide(L)'
;MSTNITLDDFYKLFQESERQRQETERILQQSWEQSRLALEQSQLAWEQRLAQEAAARLQTQQDWEQKLAQEKAAREQQLAQEKAAREQQLAEEKTAREQQLAQEKAAREQQLAEEKTAREQQLAQEKAAREQRLVEEKAAWEQKLARREAEWDRSQREWEKQYQALTAVVDRTSRGIDGLNGRWGKFVENFVEPAVVRLFQARGIPVTETAQRVKQTRGEFAMEIDILAENGDVAVAVEVKSHLTQDAVDEFLGNLVNFKRAFPKYQAYQIY
;
A
#
# COMPACT_ATOMS: atom_id res chain seq x y z
N MET A 1 -94.84 95.35 90.58
CA MET A 1 -95.43 94.22 91.33
C MET A 1 -94.28 93.42 91.88
N SER A 2 -94.01 93.57 93.18
CA SER A 2 -92.86 92.96 93.86
C SER A 2 -93.36 91.74 94.63
N THR A 3 -92.95 90.55 94.21
CA THR A 3 -93.14 89.32 94.99
C THR A 3 -92.01 89.22 96.01
N ASN A 4 -92.36 89.30 97.30
CA ASN A 4 -91.43 89.07 98.41
C ASN A 4 -91.07 87.58 98.47
N ILE A 5 -89.80 87.28 98.22
CA ILE A 5 -89.20 85.94 98.38
C ILE A 5 -89.14 85.63 99.89
N THR A 6 -89.68 84.50 100.31
CA THR A 6 -89.74 84.05 101.71
C THR A 6 -88.56 83.12 102.08
N LEU A 7 -88.34 82.88 103.38
CA LEU A 7 -87.26 81.97 103.85
C LEU A 7 -87.43 80.53 103.30
N ASP A 8 -88.67 80.12 103.04
CA ASP A 8 -89.04 78.83 102.43
C ASP A 8 -88.62 78.78 100.94
N ASP A 9 -88.67 79.91 100.23
CA ASP A 9 -88.21 80.02 98.84
C ASP A 9 -86.68 79.89 98.73
N PHE A 10 -85.92 80.42 99.70
CA PHE A 10 -84.46 80.23 99.78
C PHE A 10 -84.07 78.77 100.08
N TYR A 11 -84.81 78.10 100.97
CA TYR A 11 -84.56 76.69 101.30
C TYR A 11 -84.90 75.77 100.12
N LYS A 12 -85.96 76.08 99.37
CA LYS A 12 -86.31 75.39 98.11
C LYS A 12 -85.24 75.59 97.04
N LEU A 13 -84.74 76.81 96.85
CA LEU A 13 -83.65 77.10 95.90
C LEU A 13 -82.36 76.38 96.27
N PHE A 14 -82.03 76.30 97.56
CA PHE A 14 -80.87 75.54 98.04
C PHE A 14 -81.04 74.03 97.80
N GLN A 15 -82.22 73.46 98.09
CA GLN A 15 -82.51 72.06 97.79
C GLN A 15 -82.50 71.76 96.28
N GLU A 16 -82.95 72.70 95.46
CA GLU A 16 -82.94 72.59 94.00
C GLU A 16 -81.52 72.70 93.44
N SER A 17 -80.69 73.58 93.99
CA SER A 17 -79.25 73.68 93.68
C SER A 17 -78.47 72.43 94.10
N GLU A 18 -78.76 71.86 95.28
CA GLU A 18 -78.14 70.60 95.73
C GLU A 18 -78.62 69.41 94.88
N ARG A 19 -79.89 69.37 94.46
CA ARG A 19 -80.38 68.39 93.47
C ARG A 19 -79.66 68.54 92.14
N GLN A 20 -79.55 69.75 91.61
CA GLN A 20 -78.82 70.01 90.36
C GLN A 20 -77.35 69.62 90.49
N ARG A 21 -76.72 69.90 91.62
CA ARG A 21 -75.34 69.50 91.88
C ARG A 21 -75.20 67.98 91.92
N GLN A 22 -76.06 67.27 92.65
CA GLN A 22 -76.05 65.80 92.71
C GLN A 22 -76.34 65.17 91.34
N GLU A 23 -77.25 65.77 90.57
CA GLU A 23 -77.58 65.31 89.23
C GLU A 23 -76.43 65.56 88.25
N THR A 24 -75.75 66.71 88.37
CA THR A 24 -74.54 67.03 87.60
C THR A 24 -73.39 66.09 87.97
N GLU A 25 -73.17 65.82 89.26
CA GLU A 25 -72.18 64.85 89.75
C GLU A 25 -72.50 63.43 89.23
N ARG A 26 -73.78 63.03 89.21
CA ARG A 26 -74.21 61.73 88.66
C ARG A 26 -73.95 61.63 87.15
N ILE A 27 -74.27 62.67 86.38
CA ILE A 27 -74.02 62.72 84.94
C ILE A 27 -72.52 62.67 84.66
N LEU A 28 -71.72 63.43 85.42
CA LEU A 28 -70.26 63.39 85.31
C LEU A 28 -69.70 62.01 85.64
N GLN A 29 -70.17 61.36 86.70
CA GLN A 29 -69.78 59.99 87.04
C GLN A 29 -70.15 59.00 85.93
N GLN A 30 -71.38 59.06 85.41
CA GLN A 30 -71.81 58.21 84.30
C GLN A 30 -70.99 58.45 83.03
N SER A 31 -70.70 59.72 82.71
CA SER A 31 -69.84 60.08 81.57
C SER A 31 -68.40 59.58 81.74
N TRP A 32 -67.86 59.62 82.96
CA TRP A 32 -66.54 59.09 83.29
C TRP A 32 -66.50 57.56 83.21
N GLU A 33 -67.51 56.88 83.74
CA GLU A 33 -67.63 55.42 83.65
C GLU A 33 -67.77 54.96 82.20
N GLN A 34 -68.59 55.65 81.39
CA GLN A 34 -68.71 55.40 79.96
C GLN A 34 -67.39 55.63 79.22
N SER A 35 -66.66 56.70 79.54
CA SER A 35 -65.34 56.98 78.95
C SER A 35 -64.31 55.91 79.33
N ARG A 36 -64.34 55.46 80.59
CA ARG A 36 -63.48 54.37 81.08
C ARG A 36 -63.77 53.05 80.36
N LEU A 37 -65.04 52.68 80.23
CA LEU A 37 -65.47 51.47 79.51
C LEU A 37 -65.12 51.55 78.01
N ALA A 38 -65.27 52.72 77.38
CA ALA A 38 -64.89 52.93 75.99
C ALA A 38 -63.37 52.79 75.78
N LEU A 39 -62.56 53.28 76.73
CA LEU A 39 -61.10 53.09 76.73
C LEU A 39 -60.73 51.62 76.89
N GLU A 40 -61.33 50.88 77.84
CA GLU A 40 -61.09 49.44 78.02
C GLU A 40 -61.49 48.64 76.76
N GLN A 41 -62.65 48.93 76.16
CA GLN A 41 -63.07 48.29 74.91
C GLN A 41 -62.12 48.60 73.75
N SER A 42 -61.64 49.84 73.66
CA SER A 42 -60.67 50.25 72.63
C SER A 42 -59.32 49.56 72.82
N GLN A 43 -58.86 49.40 74.07
CA GLN A 43 -57.66 48.64 74.41
C GLN A 43 -57.80 47.17 74.02
N LEU A 44 -58.90 46.51 74.40
CA LEU A 44 -59.19 45.13 74.01
C LEU A 44 -59.27 44.95 72.49
N ALA A 45 -59.92 45.87 71.78
CA ALA A 45 -60.01 45.82 70.33
C ALA A 45 -58.63 46.00 69.67
N TRP A 46 -57.79 46.88 70.21
CA TRP A 46 -56.41 47.08 69.74
C TRP A 46 -55.56 45.83 69.99
N GLU A 47 -55.64 45.22 71.17
CA GLU A 47 -54.95 43.98 71.51
C GLU A 47 -55.39 42.81 70.61
N GLN A 48 -56.70 42.67 70.38
CA GLN A 48 -57.24 41.66 69.47
C GLN A 48 -56.73 41.86 68.04
N ARG A 49 -56.70 43.11 67.55
CA ARG A 49 -56.17 43.43 66.23
C ARG A 49 -54.69 43.12 66.14
N LEU A 50 -53.91 43.47 67.16
CA LEU A 50 -52.48 43.16 67.22
C LEU A 50 -52.22 41.65 67.20
N ALA A 51 -53.03 40.89 67.95
CA ALA A 51 -52.97 39.42 67.97
C ALA A 51 -53.34 38.81 66.62
N GLN A 52 -54.36 39.33 65.94
CA GLN A 52 -54.73 38.90 64.59
C GLN A 52 -53.63 39.20 63.57
N GLU A 53 -53.01 40.38 63.63
CA GLU A 53 -51.88 40.74 62.76
C GLU A 53 -50.66 39.85 63.03
N ALA A 54 -50.36 39.53 64.29
CA ALA A 54 -49.29 38.62 64.65
C ALA A 54 -49.56 37.19 64.14
N ALA A 55 -50.79 36.70 64.29
CA ALA A 55 -51.20 35.38 63.77
C ALA A 55 -51.11 35.33 62.24
N ALA A 56 -51.55 36.39 61.54
CA ALA A 56 -51.45 36.48 60.08
C ALA A 56 -49.98 36.47 59.61
N ARG A 57 -49.09 37.20 60.29
CA ARG A 57 -47.64 37.19 59.99
C ARG A 57 -47.02 35.82 60.19
N LEU A 58 -47.36 35.13 61.29
CA LEU A 58 -46.88 33.78 61.56
C LEU A 58 -47.37 32.79 60.49
N GLN A 59 -48.64 32.87 60.09
CA GLN A 59 -49.18 32.04 59.02
C GLN A 59 -48.45 32.29 57.70
N THR A 60 -48.23 33.56 57.35
CA THR A 60 -47.52 33.93 56.12
C THR A 60 -46.08 33.40 56.12
N GLN A 61 -45.41 33.45 57.28
CA GLN A 61 -44.07 32.88 57.45
C GLN A 61 -44.10 31.36 57.28
N GLN A 62 -45.05 30.66 57.90
CA GLN A 62 -45.19 29.21 57.77
C GLN A 62 -45.49 28.79 56.33
N ASP A 63 -46.37 29.50 55.63
CA ASP A 63 -46.70 29.23 54.23
C ASP A 63 -45.46 29.43 53.33
N TRP A 64 -44.64 30.45 53.63
CA TRP A 64 -43.42 30.72 52.89
C TRP A 64 -42.35 29.64 53.15
N GLU A 65 -42.18 29.22 54.40
CA GLU A 65 -41.28 28.12 54.77
C GLU A 65 -41.71 26.80 54.12
N GLN A 66 -43.01 26.50 54.10
CA GLN A 66 -43.55 25.33 53.41
C GLN A 66 -43.29 25.39 51.90
N LYS A 67 -43.51 26.53 51.26
CA LYS A 67 -43.20 26.71 49.82
C LYS A 67 -41.72 26.50 49.54
N LEU A 68 -40.84 27.08 50.35
CA LEU A 68 -39.40 26.92 50.17
C LEU A 68 -38.97 25.45 50.37
N ALA A 69 -39.55 24.75 51.34
CA ALA A 69 -39.29 23.33 51.56
C ALA A 69 -39.75 22.48 50.37
N GLN A 70 -40.94 22.75 49.82
CA GLN A 70 -41.45 22.08 48.62
C GLN A 70 -40.56 22.34 47.39
N GLU A 71 -40.12 23.58 47.19
CA GLU A 71 -39.25 23.94 46.07
C GLU A 71 -37.89 23.24 46.16
N LYS A 72 -37.29 23.20 47.36
CA LYS A 72 -36.04 22.48 47.60
C LYS A 72 -36.19 20.98 47.33
N ALA A 73 -37.24 20.36 47.87
CA ALA A 73 -37.50 18.94 47.66
C ALA A 73 -37.73 18.61 46.17
N ALA A 74 -38.48 19.44 45.45
CA ALA A 74 -38.71 19.27 44.01
C ALA A 74 -37.40 19.39 43.22
N ARG A 75 -36.55 20.36 43.57
CA ARG A 75 -35.25 20.56 42.91
C ARG A 75 -34.27 19.41 43.18
N GLU A 76 -34.27 18.87 44.40
CA GLU A 76 -33.48 17.67 44.72
C GLU A 76 -33.95 16.45 43.94
N GLN A 77 -35.27 16.25 43.82
CA GLN A 77 -35.81 15.17 42.99
C GLN A 77 -35.45 15.33 41.51
N GLN A 78 -35.52 16.54 40.97
CA GLN A 78 -35.11 16.81 39.58
C GLN A 78 -33.63 16.51 39.35
N LEU A 79 -32.75 16.96 40.24
CA LEU A 79 -31.31 16.66 40.16
C LEU A 79 -31.02 15.16 40.26
N ALA A 80 -31.76 14.43 41.09
CA ALA A 80 -31.63 12.98 41.18
C ALA A 80 -32.07 12.28 39.88
N GLN A 81 -33.19 12.71 39.30
CA GLN A 81 -33.66 12.19 38.01
C GLN A 81 -32.70 12.50 36.87
N GLU A 82 -32.16 13.72 36.81
CA GLU A 82 -31.18 14.12 35.79
C GLU A 82 -29.90 13.29 35.88
N LYS A 83 -29.38 13.08 37.11
CA LYS A 83 -28.21 12.23 37.34
C LYS A 83 -28.45 10.79 36.90
N ALA A 84 -29.59 10.20 37.31
CA ALA A 84 -29.93 8.84 36.94
C ALA A 84 -30.09 8.68 35.41
N ALA A 85 -30.75 9.62 34.74
CA ALA A 85 -30.88 9.62 33.29
C ALA A 85 -29.52 9.74 32.58
N ARG A 86 -28.63 10.60 33.10
CA ARG A 86 -27.29 10.78 32.54
C ARG A 86 -26.42 9.53 32.72
N GLU A 87 -26.53 8.84 33.85
CA GLU A 87 -25.84 7.57 34.07
C GLU A 87 -26.35 6.47 33.13
N GLN A 88 -27.66 6.38 32.90
CA GLN A 88 -28.24 5.46 31.92
C GLN A 88 -27.74 5.73 30.51
N GLN A 89 -27.76 7.01 30.07
CA GLN A 89 -27.25 7.39 28.76
C GLN A 89 -25.77 7.03 28.58
N LEU A 90 -24.94 7.26 29.60
CA LEU A 90 -23.51 6.91 29.54
C LEU A 90 -23.29 5.38 29.47
N ALA A 91 -24.15 4.59 30.12
CA ALA A 91 -24.11 3.13 30.03
C ALA A 91 -24.53 2.63 28.65
N GLU A 92 -25.59 3.22 28.07
CA GLU A 92 -26.04 2.93 26.70
C GLU A 92 -24.99 3.32 25.67
N GLU A 93 -24.38 4.50 25.79
CA GLU A 93 -23.31 4.94 24.89
C GLU A 93 -22.11 4.00 24.94
N LYS A 94 -21.69 3.57 26.14
CA LYS A 94 -20.59 2.61 26.30
C LYS A 94 -20.89 1.28 25.63
N THR A 95 -22.07 0.71 25.88
CA THR A 95 -22.45 -0.59 25.28
C THR A 95 -22.59 -0.49 23.76
N ALA A 96 -23.18 0.60 23.24
CA ALA A 96 -23.25 0.85 21.80
C ALA A 96 -21.85 0.97 21.16
N ARG A 97 -20.93 1.68 21.82
CA ARG A 97 -19.55 1.85 21.34
C ARG A 97 -18.76 0.54 21.36
N GLU A 98 -18.94 -0.29 22.38
CA GLU A 98 -18.34 -1.63 22.43
C GLU A 98 -18.87 -2.53 21.30
N GLN A 99 -20.18 -2.50 21.04
CA GLN A 99 -20.79 -3.24 19.92
C GLN A 99 -20.27 -2.76 18.56
N GLN A 100 -20.15 -1.44 18.36
CA GLN A 100 -19.58 -0.87 17.12
C GLN A 100 -18.14 -1.32 16.90
N LEU A 101 -17.29 -1.27 17.94
CA LEU A 101 -15.91 -1.71 17.85
C LEU A 101 -15.80 -3.21 17.53
N ALA A 102 -16.68 -4.03 18.10
CA ALA A 102 -16.74 -5.46 17.80
C ALA A 102 -17.15 -5.72 16.34
N GLN A 103 -18.14 -4.99 15.82
CA GLN A 103 -18.57 -5.07 14.42
C GLN A 103 -17.46 -4.62 13.47
N GLU A 104 -16.76 -3.53 13.77
CA GLU A 104 -15.65 -3.03 12.96
C GLU A 104 -14.50 -4.04 12.89
N LYS A 105 -14.13 -4.65 14.03
CA LYS A 105 -13.11 -5.70 14.07
C LYS A 105 -13.50 -6.92 13.24
N ALA A 106 -14.73 -7.41 13.40
CA ALA A 106 -15.22 -8.56 12.63
C ALA A 106 -15.24 -8.28 11.12
N ALA A 107 -15.70 -7.09 10.72
CA ALA A 107 -15.70 -6.67 9.31
C ALA A 107 -14.28 -6.59 8.75
N ARG A 108 -13.33 -6.04 9.52
CA ARG A 108 -11.92 -5.93 9.11
C ARG A 108 -11.24 -7.29 8.98
N GLU A 109 -11.57 -8.24 9.86
CA GLU A 109 -11.08 -9.62 9.76
C GLU A 109 -11.61 -10.33 8.50
N GLN A 110 -12.89 -10.15 8.18
CA GLN A 110 -13.48 -10.68 6.95
C GLN A 110 -12.81 -10.10 5.70
N GLN A 111 -12.62 -8.77 5.65
CA GLN A 111 -11.94 -8.11 4.53
C GLN A 111 -10.51 -8.63 4.35
N LEU A 112 -9.76 -8.82 5.45
CA LEU A 112 -8.40 -9.34 5.37
C LEU A 112 -8.36 -10.80 4.86
N ALA A 113 -9.36 -11.61 5.20
CA ALA A 113 -9.49 -12.97 4.69
C ALA A 113 -9.81 -12.99 3.20
N GLU A 114 -10.74 -12.14 2.75
CA GLU A 114 -11.07 -11.96 1.34
C GLU A 114 -9.85 -11.45 0.53
N GLU A 115 -9.12 -10.47 1.07
CA GLU A 115 -7.90 -9.95 0.42
C GLU A 115 -6.84 -11.04 0.27
N LYS A 116 -6.59 -11.84 1.32
CA LYS A 116 -5.64 -12.95 1.27
C LYS A 116 -6.02 -13.99 0.22
N THR A 117 -7.29 -14.41 0.21
CA THR A 117 -7.76 -15.41 -0.77
C THR A 117 -7.71 -14.87 -2.20
N ALA A 118 -8.06 -13.60 -2.42
CA ALA A 118 -7.93 -12.95 -3.72
C ALA A 118 -6.46 -12.86 -4.16
N ARG A 119 -5.55 -12.53 -3.24
CA ARG A 119 -4.11 -12.45 -3.51
C ARG A 119 -3.51 -13.82 -3.87
N GLU A 120 -3.92 -14.87 -3.17
CA GLU A 120 -3.52 -16.25 -3.47
C GLU A 120 -4.00 -16.70 -4.85
N GLN A 121 -5.24 -16.38 -5.21
CA GLN A 121 -5.78 -16.67 -6.54
C GLN A 121 -5.04 -15.90 -7.64
N GLN A 122 -4.73 -14.62 -7.43
CA GLN A 122 -3.93 -13.82 -8.37
C GLN A 122 -2.54 -14.42 -8.57
N LEU A 123 -1.87 -14.82 -7.49
CA LEU A 123 -0.53 -15.41 -7.58
C LEU A 123 -0.57 -16.77 -8.30
N ALA A 124 -1.61 -17.57 -8.09
CA ALA A 124 -1.81 -18.83 -8.80
C ALA A 124 -2.04 -18.59 -10.30
N GLN A 125 -2.85 -17.61 -10.67
CA GLN A 125 -3.08 -17.22 -12.08
C GLN A 125 -1.79 -16.71 -12.73
N GLU A 126 -1.01 -15.87 -12.04
CA GLU A 126 0.25 -15.35 -12.54
C GLU A 126 1.27 -16.47 -12.78
N LYS A 127 1.38 -17.42 -11.85
CA LYS A 127 2.26 -18.59 -12.01
C LYS A 127 1.83 -19.45 -13.20
N ALA A 128 0.54 -19.76 -13.33
CA ALA A 128 0.02 -20.53 -14.45
C ALA A 128 0.27 -19.82 -15.79
N ALA A 129 0.03 -18.51 -15.86
CA ALA A 129 0.31 -17.72 -17.05
C ALA A 129 1.80 -17.68 -17.40
N ARG A 130 2.68 -17.60 -16.39
CA ARG A 130 4.13 -17.65 -16.58
C ARG A 130 4.60 -19.01 -17.09
N GLU A 131 4.06 -20.10 -16.56
CA GLU A 131 4.36 -21.46 -17.04
C GLU A 131 3.92 -21.65 -18.49
N GLN A 132 2.73 -21.20 -18.86
CA GLN A 132 2.26 -21.23 -20.25
C GLN A 132 3.20 -20.47 -21.19
N ARG A 133 3.63 -19.26 -20.81
CA ARG A 133 4.59 -18.47 -21.62
C ARG A 133 5.93 -19.19 -21.80
N LEU A 134 6.44 -19.86 -20.76
CA LEU A 134 7.69 -20.62 -20.87
C LEU A 134 7.55 -21.82 -21.81
N VAL A 135 6.39 -22.49 -21.80
CA VAL A 135 6.09 -23.58 -22.75
C VAL A 135 6.03 -23.05 -24.18
N GLU A 136 5.33 -21.94 -24.41
CA GLU A 136 5.24 -21.30 -25.73
C GLU A 136 6.60 -20.81 -26.23
N GLU A 137 7.41 -20.20 -25.35
CA GLU A 137 8.75 -19.73 -25.67
C GLU A 137 9.67 -20.91 -26.04
N LYS A 138 9.62 -22.00 -25.26
CA LYS A 138 10.40 -23.22 -25.56
C LYS A 138 10.00 -23.81 -26.91
N ALA A 139 8.70 -23.94 -27.17
CA ALA A 139 8.21 -24.46 -28.45
C ALA A 139 8.62 -23.56 -29.64
N ALA A 140 8.56 -22.24 -29.47
CA ALA A 140 9.02 -21.30 -30.49
C ALA A 140 10.53 -21.40 -30.74
N TRP A 141 11.32 -21.64 -29.68
CA TRP A 141 12.76 -21.81 -29.79
C TRP A 141 13.14 -23.12 -30.50
N GLU A 142 12.47 -24.23 -30.15
CA GLU A 142 12.63 -25.52 -30.83
C GLU A 142 12.29 -25.42 -32.32
N GLN A 143 11.21 -24.71 -32.68
CA GLN A 143 10.89 -24.46 -34.09
C GLN A 143 11.96 -23.63 -34.82
N LYS A 144 12.52 -22.61 -34.17
CA LYS A 144 13.61 -21.80 -34.75
C LYS A 144 14.86 -22.66 -34.97
N LEU A 145 15.20 -23.51 -34.02
CA LEU A 145 16.35 -24.42 -34.14
C LEU A 145 16.16 -25.38 -35.31
N ALA A 146 15.00 -26.04 -35.39
CA ALA A 146 14.68 -26.96 -36.48
C ALA A 146 14.72 -26.28 -37.87
N ARG A 147 14.23 -25.04 -37.98
CA ARG A 147 14.34 -24.26 -39.22
C ARG A 147 15.79 -23.99 -39.61
N ARG A 148 16.61 -23.58 -38.65
CA ARG A 148 18.03 -23.28 -38.88
C ARG A 148 18.81 -24.53 -39.29
N GLU A 149 18.51 -25.67 -38.69
CA GLU A 149 19.09 -26.97 -39.07
C GLU A 149 18.68 -27.37 -40.50
N ALA A 150 17.39 -27.24 -40.85
CA ALA A 150 16.92 -27.51 -42.20
C ALA A 150 17.49 -26.55 -43.27
N GLU A 151 17.73 -25.28 -42.91
CA GLU A 151 18.41 -24.31 -43.78
C GLU A 151 19.89 -24.66 -43.97
N TRP A 152 20.56 -25.09 -42.91
CA TRP A 152 21.94 -25.56 -42.96
C TRP A 152 22.09 -26.78 -43.87
N ASP A 153 21.23 -27.79 -43.69
CA ASP A 153 21.23 -29.00 -44.51
C ASP A 153 20.98 -28.70 -46.00
N ARG A 154 20.07 -27.78 -46.30
CA ARG A 154 19.82 -27.33 -47.68
C ARG A 154 21.05 -26.65 -48.27
N SER A 155 21.65 -25.74 -47.52
CA SER A 155 22.86 -25.02 -47.94
C SER A 155 24.03 -25.98 -48.19
N GLN A 156 24.21 -27.00 -47.34
CA GLN A 156 25.21 -28.05 -47.51
C GLN A 156 24.98 -28.87 -48.79
N ARG A 157 23.73 -29.29 -49.06
CA ARG A 157 23.40 -30.05 -50.28
C ARG A 157 23.58 -29.22 -51.55
N GLU A 158 23.23 -27.93 -51.51
CA GLU A 158 23.45 -27.02 -52.63
C GLU A 158 24.94 -26.80 -52.87
N TRP A 159 25.73 -26.61 -51.81
CA TRP A 159 27.17 -26.50 -51.89
C TRP A 159 27.81 -27.74 -52.51
N GLU A 160 27.44 -28.93 -52.06
CA GLU A 160 27.92 -30.20 -52.60
C GLU A 160 27.58 -30.33 -54.11
N LYS A 161 26.35 -29.99 -54.51
CA LYS A 161 25.97 -29.98 -55.93
C LYS A 161 26.79 -28.99 -56.76
N GLN A 162 26.99 -27.78 -56.26
CA GLN A 162 27.79 -26.76 -56.94
C GLN A 162 29.25 -27.21 -57.06
N TYR A 163 29.80 -27.82 -56.01
CA TYR A 163 31.15 -28.36 -55.98
C TYR A 163 31.34 -29.51 -56.98
N GLN A 164 30.39 -30.46 -57.04
CA GLN A 164 30.42 -31.55 -58.02
C GLN A 164 30.26 -31.05 -59.46
N ALA A 165 29.35 -30.11 -59.70
CA ALA A 165 29.15 -29.52 -61.03
C ALA A 165 30.41 -28.77 -61.50
N LEU A 166 31.04 -27.99 -60.61
CA LEU A 166 32.30 -27.33 -60.87
C LEU A 166 33.39 -28.35 -61.22
N THR A 167 33.54 -29.38 -60.40
CA THR A 167 34.49 -30.47 -60.63
C THR A 167 34.29 -31.11 -62.00
N ALA A 168 33.06 -31.49 -62.36
CA ALA A 168 32.78 -32.12 -63.65
C ALA A 168 33.08 -31.22 -64.87
N VAL A 169 32.79 -29.91 -64.78
CA VAL A 169 33.09 -28.94 -65.85
C VAL A 169 34.59 -28.82 -66.07
N VAL A 170 35.34 -28.69 -64.97
CA VAL A 170 36.79 -28.55 -65.06
C VAL A 170 37.39 -29.89 -65.53
N ASP A 171 36.91 -31.07 -65.08
CA ASP A 171 37.40 -32.40 -65.52
C ASP A 171 37.23 -32.63 -67.03
N ARG A 172 36.10 -32.15 -67.59
CA ARG A 172 35.86 -32.19 -69.03
C ARG A 172 36.84 -31.30 -69.80
N THR A 173 37.17 -30.14 -69.23
CA THR A 173 38.15 -29.21 -69.79
C THR A 173 39.57 -29.77 -69.68
N SER A 174 39.88 -30.49 -68.60
CA SER A 174 41.15 -31.16 -68.34
C SER A 174 41.46 -32.29 -69.32
N ARG A 175 40.46 -33.11 -69.67
CA ARG A 175 40.64 -34.27 -70.57
C ARG A 175 40.94 -33.92 -72.04
N GLY A 176 40.79 -32.66 -72.45
CA GLY A 176 41.15 -32.19 -73.80
C GLY A 176 42.58 -31.64 -73.91
N ILE A 177 43.31 -31.54 -72.80
CA ILE A 177 44.65 -30.94 -72.72
C ILE A 177 45.50 -31.83 -71.81
N ASP A 178 46.40 -32.65 -72.37
CA ASP A 178 47.24 -33.63 -71.65
C ASP A 178 48.15 -33.06 -70.54
N GLY A 179 48.14 -31.74 -70.30
CA GLY A 179 48.96 -31.05 -69.30
C GLY A 179 48.24 -30.60 -68.01
N LEU A 180 46.98 -30.99 -67.77
CA LEU A 180 46.17 -30.36 -66.70
C LEU A 180 46.18 -31.03 -65.32
N ASN A 181 46.75 -32.22 -65.11
CA ASN A 181 46.77 -32.83 -63.76
C ASN A 181 47.45 -31.96 -62.69
N GLY A 182 48.55 -31.26 -63.02
CA GLY A 182 49.20 -30.32 -62.09
C GLY A 182 48.51 -28.95 -61.97
N ARG A 183 47.72 -28.55 -62.97
CA ARG A 183 46.93 -27.30 -62.96
C ARG A 183 45.58 -27.50 -62.26
N TRP A 184 45.10 -28.73 -62.18
CA TRP A 184 43.93 -29.16 -61.43
C TRP A 184 44.11 -28.99 -59.92
N GLY A 185 45.18 -29.53 -59.34
CA GLY A 185 45.50 -29.35 -57.92
C GLY A 185 45.55 -27.86 -57.55
N LYS A 186 46.29 -27.07 -58.33
CA LYS A 186 46.40 -25.62 -58.15
C LYS A 186 45.05 -24.89 -58.25
N PHE A 187 44.13 -25.35 -59.10
CA PHE A 187 42.80 -24.75 -59.19
C PHE A 187 41.97 -25.02 -57.93
N VAL A 188 41.99 -26.26 -57.42
CA VAL A 188 41.30 -26.61 -56.17
C VAL A 188 41.93 -25.87 -54.99
N GLU A 189 43.26 -25.78 -54.92
CA GLU A 189 43.99 -24.97 -53.93
C GLU A 189 43.52 -23.50 -53.92
N ASN A 190 43.46 -22.87 -55.10
CA ASN A 190 42.98 -21.49 -55.26
C ASN A 190 41.51 -21.29 -54.90
N PHE A 191 40.70 -22.35 -55.00
CA PHE A 191 39.29 -22.31 -54.63
C PHE A 191 39.10 -22.50 -53.11
N VAL A 192 39.94 -23.33 -52.49
CA VAL A 192 39.89 -23.63 -51.05
C VAL A 192 40.47 -22.49 -50.22
N GLU A 193 41.61 -21.92 -50.63
CA GLU A 193 42.34 -20.89 -49.86
C GLU A 193 41.45 -19.74 -49.35
N PRO A 194 40.58 -19.09 -50.15
CA PRO A 194 39.78 -17.96 -49.68
C PRO A 194 38.82 -18.29 -48.54
N ALA A 195 38.48 -19.58 -48.35
CA ALA A 195 37.61 -20.03 -47.27
C ALA A 195 38.37 -20.44 -46.00
N VAL A 196 39.67 -20.74 -46.08
CA VAL A 196 40.48 -21.32 -45.01
C VAL A 196 40.43 -20.50 -43.73
N VAL A 197 40.68 -19.18 -43.80
CA VAL A 197 40.66 -18.30 -42.64
C VAL A 197 39.30 -18.33 -41.94
N ARG A 198 38.22 -18.13 -42.70
CA ARG A 198 36.85 -18.13 -42.17
C ARG A 198 36.49 -19.47 -41.52
N LEU A 199 36.86 -20.59 -42.15
CA LEU A 199 36.53 -21.93 -41.67
C LEU A 199 37.21 -22.28 -40.35
N PHE A 200 38.48 -21.90 -40.20
CA PHE A 200 39.24 -22.18 -38.97
C PHE A 200 38.89 -21.21 -37.84
N GLN A 201 38.63 -19.93 -38.15
CA GLN A 201 38.12 -18.97 -37.16
C GLN A 201 36.75 -19.37 -36.62
N ALA A 202 35.85 -19.89 -37.47
CA ALA A 202 34.55 -20.41 -37.03
C ALA A 202 34.67 -21.61 -36.07
N ARG A 203 35.82 -22.29 -36.06
CA ARG A 203 36.16 -23.38 -35.13
C ARG A 203 37.01 -22.92 -33.93
N GLY A 204 37.24 -21.62 -33.77
CA GLY A 204 38.03 -21.04 -32.68
C GLY A 204 39.54 -21.08 -32.88
N ILE A 205 40.04 -21.37 -34.08
CA ILE A 205 41.47 -21.37 -34.41
C ILE A 205 41.83 -19.99 -35.03
N PRO A 206 42.67 -19.17 -34.37
CA PRO A 206 42.77 -17.74 -34.65
C PRO A 206 43.70 -17.38 -35.82
N VAL A 207 43.75 -18.17 -36.90
CA VAL A 207 44.56 -17.83 -38.10
C VAL A 207 44.05 -16.57 -38.79
N THR A 208 44.95 -15.78 -39.39
CA THR A 208 44.61 -14.50 -40.04
C THR A 208 45.12 -14.39 -41.47
N GLU A 209 46.18 -15.11 -41.80
CA GLU A 209 46.86 -15.04 -43.10
C GLU A 209 46.96 -16.44 -43.72
N THR A 210 47.01 -16.52 -45.06
CA THR A 210 47.25 -17.75 -45.80
C THR A 210 48.44 -17.59 -46.74
N ALA A 211 49.19 -18.68 -46.92
CA ALA A 211 50.23 -18.81 -47.93
C ALA A 211 50.02 -20.11 -48.70
N GLN A 212 49.93 -20.04 -50.02
CA GLN A 212 49.82 -21.22 -50.88
C GLN A 212 51.19 -21.79 -51.23
N ARG A 213 51.26 -23.11 -51.40
CA ARG A 213 52.42 -23.86 -51.92
C ARG A 213 53.71 -23.55 -51.17
N VAL A 214 53.64 -23.62 -49.86
CA VAL A 214 54.80 -23.37 -48.99
C VAL A 214 55.73 -24.57 -49.10
N LYS A 215 56.87 -24.37 -49.78
CA LYS A 215 57.89 -25.41 -49.99
C LYS A 215 59.16 -25.08 -49.24
N GLN A 216 59.79 -26.11 -48.66
CA GLN A 216 61.12 -25.98 -48.10
C GLN A 216 61.92 -27.26 -48.30
N THR A 217 63.20 -27.07 -48.63
CA THR A 217 64.19 -28.16 -48.71
C THR A 217 65.35 -27.83 -47.78
N ARG A 218 65.60 -28.69 -46.81
CA ARG A 218 66.67 -28.50 -45.83
C ARG A 218 67.34 -29.83 -45.51
N GLY A 219 68.56 -30.01 -46.02
CA GLY A 219 69.25 -31.30 -45.95
C GLY A 219 68.44 -32.36 -46.68
N GLU A 220 68.07 -33.43 -45.97
CA GLU A 220 67.28 -34.56 -46.50
C GLU A 220 65.76 -34.30 -46.44
N PHE A 221 65.32 -33.23 -45.78
CA PHE A 221 63.90 -32.94 -45.60
C PHE A 221 63.41 -32.00 -46.70
N ALA A 222 62.60 -32.52 -47.63
CA ALA A 222 61.80 -31.74 -48.56
C ALA A 222 60.33 -31.84 -48.16
N MET A 223 59.66 -30.70 -47.98
CA MET A 223 58.24 -30.63 -47.65
C MET A 223 57.55 -29.54 -48.46
N GLU A 224 56.35 -29.86 -48.94
CA GLU A 224 55.40 -28.93 -49.56
C GLU A 224 54.10 -29.00 -48.78
N ILE A 225 53.51 -27.83 -48.50
CA ILE A 225 52.18 -27.68 -47.91
C ILE A 225 51.35 -26.86 -48.87
N ASP A 226 50.19 -27.38 -49.25
CA ASP A 226 49.32 -26.77 -50.27
C ASP A 226 48.82 -25.39 -49.82
N ILE A 227 48.31 -25.28 -48.59
CA ILE A 227 47.94 -24.00 -47.97
C ILE A 227 48.38 -24.01 -46.51
N LEU A 228 49.10 -22.98 -46.08
CA LEU A 228 49.46 -22.76 -44.69
C LEU A 228 48.73 -21.52 -44.17
N ALA A 229 47.94 -21.66 -43.11
CA ALA A 229 47.28 -20.53 -42.48
C ALA A 229 47.94 -20.19 -41.14
N GLU A 230 48.22 -18.93 -40.84
CA GLU A 230 48.93 -18.55 -39.61
C GLU A 230 48.51 -17.18 -39.05
N ASN A 231 48.91 -16.89 -37.81
CA ASN A 231 48.75 -15.57 -37.17
C ASN A 231 49.93 -15.13 -36.29
N GLY A 232 51.07 -15.84 -36.35
CA GLY A 232 52.25 -15.58 -35.52
C GLY A 232 52.44 -16.52 -34.32
N ASP A 233 51.35 -17.11 -33.81
CA ASP A 233 51.39 -18.05 -32.68
C ASP A 233 50.84 -19.44 -33.05
N VAL A 234 49.90 -19.47 -33.99
CA VAL A 234 49.23 -20.67 -34.49
C VAL A 234 49.50 -20.81 -35.98
N ALA A 235 49.76 -22.03 -36.44
CA ALA A 235 49.76 -22.37 -37.85
C ALA A 235 48.90 -23.61 -38.11
N VAL A 236 48.20 -23.63 -39.25
CA VAL A 236 47.35 -24.74 -39.71
C VAL A 236 47.86 -25.18 -41.06
N ALA A 237 48.33 -26.43 -41.15
CA ALA A 237 48.78 -27.00 -42.41
C ALA A 237 47.60 -27.68 -43.11
N VAL A 238 47.26 -27.22 -44.31
CA VAL A 238 46.11 -27.70 -45.08
C VAL A 238 46.60 -28.38 -46.34
N GLU A 239 46.33 -29.67 -46.46
CA GLU A 239 46.45 -30.44 -47.70
C GLU A 239 45.14 -30.35 -48.49
N VAL A 240 45.23 -30.07 -49.79
CA VAL A 240 44.06 -29.95 -50.67
C VAL A 240 44.02 -31.13 -51.61
N LYS A 241 43.07 -32.05 -51.36
CA LYS A 241 42.81 -33.17 -52.26
C LYS A 241 41.51 -32.95 -53.03
N SER A 242 41.56 -33.19 -54.34
CA SER A 242 40.35 -33.19 -55.18
C SER A 242 39.40 -34.35 -54.83
N HIS A 243 39.97 -35.49 -54.41
CA HIS A 243 39.26 -36.62 -53.84
C HIS A 243 40.04 -37.10 -52.61
N LEU A 244 39.37 -37.12 -51.45
CA LEU A 244 39.98 -37.56 -50.21
C LEU A 244 39.98 -39.10 -50.14
N THR A 245 41.14 -39.70 -49.90
CA THR A 245 41.30 -41.13 -49.62
C THR A 245 41.96 -41.31 -48.25
N GLN A 246 41.75 -42.46 -47.61
CA GLN A 246 42.40 -42.78 -46.33
C GLN A 246 43.93 -42.74 -46.47
N ASP A 247 44.46 -43.34 -47.54
CA ASP A 247 45.91 -43.35 -47.81
C ASP A 247 46.49 -41.93 -47.92
N ALA A 248 45.76 -41.00 -48.54
CA ALA A 248 46.20 -39.60 -48.65
C ALA A 248 46.21 -38.88 -47.30
N VAL A 249 45.29 -39.23 -46.38
CA VAL A 249 45.29 -38.71 -45.01
C VAL A 249 46.50 -39.24 -44.25
N ASP A 250 46.74 -40.55 -44.31
CA ASP A 250 47.83 -41.20 -43.59
C ASP A 250 49.20 -40.72 -44.10
N GLU A 251 49.35 -40.53 -45.41
CA GLU A 251 50.54 -39.94 -46.02
C GLU A 251 50.78 -38.50 -45.53
N PHE A 252 49.74 -37.67 -45.52
CA PHE A 252 49.87 -36.28 -45.06
C PHE A 252 50.23 -36.20 -43.57
N LEU A 253 49.58 -36.99 -42.73
CA LEU A 253 49.91 -37.08 -41.29
C LEU A 253 51.35 -37.55 -41.07
N GLY A 254 51.80 -38.55 -41.84
CA GLY A 254 53.19 -39.03 -41.82
C GLY A 254 54.19 -37.94 -42.21
N ASN A 255 53.87 -37.15 -43.24
CA ASN A 255 54.69 -36.01 -43.67
C ASN A 255 54.74 -34.92 -42.59
N LEU A 256 53.61 -34.59 -41.96
CA LEU A 256 53.52 -33.55 -40.92
C LEU A 256 54.39 -33.83 -39.68
N VAL A 257 54.74 -35.08 -39.38
CA VAL A 257 55.69 -35.41 -38.29
C VAL A 257 57.01 -34.64 -38.42
N ASN A 258 57.44 -34.37 -39.65
CA ASN A 258 58.68 -33.64 -39.93
C ASN A 258 58.48 -32.14 -40.13
N PHE A 259 57.27 -31.59 -39.94
CA PHE A 259 56.93 -30.21 -40.29
C PHE A 259 57.85 -29.18 -39.62
N LYS A 260 58.03 -29.27 -38.29
CA LYS A 260 58.90 -28.33 -37.55
C LYS A 260 60.40 -28.49 -37.87
N ARG A 261 60.82 -29.66 -38.37
CA ARG A 261 62.19 -29.91 -38.83
C ARG A 261 62.43 -29.26 -40.21
N ALA A 262 61.46 -29.40 -41.11
CA ALA A 262 61.45 -28.76 -42.42
C ALA A 262 61.31 -27.23 -42.29
N PHE A 263 60.47 -26.74 -41.38
CA PHE A 263 60.19 -25.31 -41.17
C PHE A 263 60.52 -24.83 -39.75
N PRO A 264 61.81 -24.57 -39.42
CA PRO A 264 62.23 -24.17 -38.09
C PRO A 264 61.63 -22.86 -37.58
N LYS A 265 61.17 -21.97 -38.47
CA LYS A 265 60.50 -20.73 -38.09
C LYS A 265 59.20 -20.96 -37.30
N TYR A 266 58.60 -22.15 -37.42
CA TYR A 266 57.37 -22.54 -36.72
C TYR A 266 57.62 -23.38 -35.45
N GLN A 267 58.85 -23.44 -34.94
CA GLN A 267 59.18 -24.24 -33.75
C GLN A 267 58.31 -23.86 -32.53
N ALA A 268 58.10 -22.57 -32.31
CA ALA A 268 57.30 -22.03 -31.22
C ALA A 268 55.79 -22.04 -31.48
N TYR A 269 55.35 -22.34 -32.71
CA TYR A 269 53.94 -22.24 -33.09
C TYR A 269 53.18 -23.48 -32.62
N GLN A 270 51.92 -23.30 -32.25
CA GLN A 270 50.96 -24.39 -32.15
C GLN A 270 50.51 -24.80 -33.55
N ILE A 271 50.69 -26.08 -33.90
CA ILE A 271 50.37 -26.60 -35.24
C ILE A 271 49.08 -27.41 -35.15
N TYR A 272 48.17 -27.14 -36.09
CA TYR A 272 46.93 -27.89 -36.32
C TYR A 272 46.95 -28.55 -37.70
#